data_AF-A0A9X5XIG2-F1
#
_entry.id   AF-A0A9X5XIG2-F1
#
_cell.length_a   1.000
_cell.length_b   1.000
_cell.length_c   1.000
_cell.angle_alpha   90.00
_cell.angle_beta   90.00
_cell.angle_gamma   90.00
#
_symmetry.space_group_name_H-M   'P 1'
#
loop_
_entity.id
_entity.type
_entity.pdbx_description
1 polymer ?
#
loop_
_entity_poly.entity_id
_entity_poly.type
_entity_poly.pdbx_seq_one_letter_code
_entity_poly.pdbx_strand_id
1 'polypeptide(L)'
;VLQHEITSLAKRQGDLEDVVLEVMERRESAQERVAELTERTSSVQSKIDDATGRRDAAFESLDGEIASVTKEREVVAGSVPADLLKLYDKLRQQQGGVGAARLYQRRCEGCRLELNITEVNDVKAASPDTVLRCENCRRILVRTSESGL
;
A
#
# COMPACT_ATOMS: atom_id res chain seq x y z
N VAL A 1 -68.13 -27.37 -43.96
CA VAL A 1 -66.67 -27.67 -43.96
C VAL A 1 -65.87 -26.37 -43.98
N LEU A 2 -65.95 -25.55 -45.03
CA LEU A 2 -65.30 -24.22 -45.12
C LEU A 2 -65.53 -23.29 -43.92
N GLN A 3 -66.78 -23.16 -43.45
CA GLN A 3 -67.11 -22.30 -42.30
C GLN A 3 -66.43 -22.77 -41.00
N HIS A 4 -66.21 -24.07 -40.85
CA HIS A 4 -65.54 -24.62 -39.66
C HIS A 4 -64.02 -24.42 -39.72
N GLU A 5 -63.43 -24.51 -40.91
CA GLU A 5 -62.01 -24.22 -41.16
C GLU A 5 -61.68 -22.74 -40.92
N ILE A 6 -62.53 -21.82 -41.37
CA ILE A 6 -62.37 -20.38 -41.13
C ILE A 6 -62.35 -20.08 -39.62
N THR A 7 -63.28 -20.65 -38.85
CA THR A 7 -63.32 -20.45 -37.39
C THR A 7 -62.08 -21.03 -36.70
N SER A 8 -61.57 -22.18 -37.17
CA SER A 8 -60.35 -22.79 -36.64
C SER A 8 -59.10 -21.94 -36.91
N LEU A 9 -58.97 -21.42 -38.13
CA LEU A 9 -57.88 -20.53 -38.51
C LEU A 9 -57.93 -19.20 -37.75
N ALA A 10 -59.11 -18.62 -37.57
CA ALA A 10 -59.29 -17.39 -36.79
C ALA A 10 -58.89 -17.58 -35.32
N LYS A 11 -59.26 -18.72 -34.72
CA LYS A 11 -58.82 -19.05 -33.35
C LYS A 11 -57.31 -19.19 -33.26
N ARG A 12 -56.70 -19.93 -34.20
CA ARG A 12 -55.25 -20.12 -34.23
C ARG A 12 -54.48 -18.83 -34.50
N GLN A 13 -55.05 -17.90 -35.27
CA GLN A 13 -54.49 -16.57 -35.46
C GLN A 13 -54.49 -15.80 -34.13
N GLY A 14 -55.62 -15.79 -33.40
CA GLY A 14 -55.70 -15.15 -32.09
C GLY A 14 -54.67 -15.74 -31.10
N ASP A 15 -54.58 -17.07 -31.02
CA ASP A 15 -53.59 -17.74 -30.17
C ASP A 15 -52.14 -17.33 -30.53
N LEU A 16 -51.84 -17.14 -31.82
CA LEU A 16 -50.52 -16.69 -32.28
C LEU A 16 -50.28 -15.20 -31.99
N GLU A 17 -51.30 -14.35 -32.10
CA GLU A 17 -51.21 -12.93 -31.76
C GLU A 17 -50.92 -12.73 -30.27
N ASP A 18 -51.57 -13.51 -29.39
CA ASP A 18 -51.29 -13.52 -27.95
C ASP A 18 -49.84 -13.93 -27.65
N VAL A 19 -49.34 -14.98 -28.32
CA VAL A 19 -47.94 -15.42 -28.18
C VAL A 19 -46.96 -14.34 -28.68
N VAL A 20 -47.28 -13.67 -29.78
CA VAL A 20 -46.45 -12.57 -30.30
C VAL A 20 -46.37 -11.43 -29.30
N LEU A 21 -47.49 -11.04 -28.68
CA LEU A 21 -47.52 -10.01 -27.65
C LEU A 21 -46.65 -10.39 -26.44
N GLU A 22 -46.77 -11.62 -25.94
CA GLU A 22 -45.93 -12.08 -24.82
C GLU A 22 -44.42 -12.03 -25.17
N VAL A 23 -44.06 -12.45 -26.38
CA VAL A 23 -42.67 -12.40 -26.85
C VAL A 23 -42.18 -10.96 -26.99
N MET A 24 -43.03 -10.04 -27.44
CA MET A 24 -42.71 -8.61 -27.53
C MET A 24 -42.44 -8.00 -26.15
N GLU A 25 -43.31 -8.26 -25.17
CA GLU A 25 -43.11 -7.78 -23.78
C GLU A 25 -41.82 -8.32 -23.17
N ARG A 26 -41.55 -9.61 -23.36
CA ARG A 26 -40.30 -10.24 -22.89
C ARG A 26 -39.07 -9.62 -23.55
N ARG A 27 -39.16 -9.30 -24.84
CA ARG A 27 -38.08 -8.64 -25.58
C ARG A 27 -37.85 -7.23 -25.03
N GLU A 28 -38.90 -6.43 -24.83
CA GLU A 28 -38.78 -5.08 -24.29
C GLU A 28 -38.11 -5.08 -22.91
N SER A 29 -38.58 -5.94 -22.00
CA SER A 29 -37.95 -6.12 -20.69
C SER A 29 -36.48 -6.53 -20.77
N ALA A 30 -36.13 -7.43 -21.70
CA ALA A 30 -34.73 -7.82 -21.91
C ALA A 30 -33.89 -6.65 -22.47
N GLN A 31 -34.45 -5.83 -23.37
CA GLN A 31 -33.75 -4.67 -23.94
C GLN A 31 -33.48 -3.59 -22.86
N GLU A 32 -34.45 -3.33 -21.98
CA GLU A 32 -34.27 -2.41 -20.85
C GLU A 32 -33.16 -2.90 -19.90
N ARG A 33 -33.15 -4.19 -19.58
CA ARG A 33 -32.10 -4.80 -18.74
C ARG A 33 -30.72 -4.71 -19.39
N VAL A 34 -30.62 -4.90 -20.70
CA VAL A 34 -29.36 -4.74 -21.44
C VAL A 34 -28.88 -3.30 -21.36
N ALA A 35 -29.77 -2.32 -21.54
CA ALA A 35 -29.42 -0.90 -21.43
C ALA A 35 -28.92 -0.55 -20.01
N GLU A 36 -29.62 -0.99 -18.97
CA GLU A 36 -29.23 -0.78 -17.57
C GLU A 36 -27.84 -1.39 -17.27
N LEU A 37 -27.62 -2.64 -17.66
CA LEU A 37 -26.35 -3.33 -17.41
C LEU A 37 -25.20 -2.72 -18.20
N THR A 38 -25.46 -2.19 -19.38
CA THR A 38 -24.46 -1.49 -20.19
C THR A 38 -24.01 -0.20 -19.51
N GLU A 39 -24.96 0.61 -19.02
CA GLU A 39 -24.69 1.83 -18.25
C GLU A 39 -23.92 1.54 -16.95
N ARG A 40 -24.30 0.47 -16.25
CA ARG A 40 -23.61 0.05 -15.03
C ARG A 40 -22.17 -0.40 -15.32
N THR A 41 -21.97 -1.12 -16.42
CA THR A 41 -20.64 -1.58 -16.83
C THR A 41 -19.75 -0.41 -17.21
N SER A 42 -20.25 0.56 -17.99
CA SER A 42 -19.47 1.75 -18.35
C SER A 42 -19.10 2.60 -17.13
N SER A 43 -20.02 2.74 -16.17
CA SER A 43 -19.77 3.44 -14.91
C SER A 43 -18.67 2.76 -14.08
N VAL A 44 -18.70 1.42 -13.96
CA VAL A 44 -17.67 0.67 -13.24
C VAL A 44 -16.33 0.73 -13.97
N GLN A 45 -16.32 0.62 -15.30
CA GLN A 45 -15.09 0.72 -16.09
C GLN A 45 -14.41 2.09 -15.88
N SER A 46 -15.18 3.18 -15.90
CA SER A 46 -14.66 4.53 -15.65
C SER A 46 -14.01 4.66 -14.28
N LYS A 47 -14.58 4.00 -13.25
CA LYS A 47 -14.01 3.99 -11.89
C LYS A 47 -12.72 3.17 -11.82
N ILE A 48 -12.65 2.06 -12.57
CA ILE A 48 -11.43 1.24 -12.67
C ILE A 48 -10.32 2.04 -13.34
N ASP A 49 -10.63 2.75 -14.43
CA ASP A 49 -9.64 3.53 -15.17
C ASP A 49 -9.10 4.69 -14.31
N ASP A 50 -9.97 5.40 -13.59
CA ASP A 50 -9.55 6.44 -12.61
C ASP A 50 -8.66 5.86 -11.50
N ALA A 51 -9.09 4.76 -10.87
CA ALA A 51 -8.32 4.13 -9.79
C ALA A 51 -6.96 3.63 -10.28
N THR A 52 -6.90 3.11 -11.50
CA THR A 52 -5.67 2.66 -12.15
C THR A 52 -4.73 3.84 -12.40
N GLY A 53 -5.23 4.93 -12.97
CA GLY A 53 -4.43 6.14 -13.20
C GLY A 53 -3.87 6.73 -11.90
N ARG A 54 -4.69 6.83 -10.84
CA ARG A 54 -4.24 7.30 -9.52
C ARG A 54 -3.17 6.38 -8.91
N ARG A 55 -3.36 5.06 -9.03
CA ARG A 55 -2.39 4.07 -8.56
C ARG A 55 -1.06 4.25 -9.28
N ASP A 56 -1.07 4.35 -10.60
CA ASP A 56 0.15 4.41 -11.41
C ASP A 56 0.94 5.70 -11.15
N ALA A 57 0.25 6.84 -11.03
CA ALA A 57 0.88 8.10 -10.63
C ALA A 57 1.51 8.02 -9.22
N ALA A 58 0.85 7.32 -8.28
CA ALA A 58 1.41 7.13 -6.95
C ALA A 58 2.66 6.24 -6.96
N PHE A 59 2.68 5.17 -7.78
CA PHE A 59 3.87 4.33 -7.95
C PHE A 59 5.03 5.11 -8.56
N GLU A 60 4.78 5.91 -9.60
CA GLU A 60 5.82 6.73 -10.23
C GLU A 60 6.46 7.72 -9.23
N SER A 61 5.64 8.36 -8.40
CA SER A 61 6.13 9.24 -7.32
C SER A 61 7.00 8.47 -6.32
N LEU A 62 6.53 7.31 -5.85
CA LEU A 62 7.26 6.49 -4.88
C LEU A 62 8.57 5.95 -5.45
N ASP A 63 8.59 5.53 -6.72
CA ASP A 63 9.80 5.08 -7.40
C ASP A 63 10.84 6.21 -7.50
N GLY A 64 10.39 7.43 -7.81
CA GLY A 64 11.22 8.63 -7.78
C GLY A 64 11.82 8.93 -6.40
N GLU A 65 11.00 8.87 -5.35
CA GLU A 65 11.45 9.06 -3.96
C GLU A 65 12.44 7.98 -3.53
N ILE A 66 12.18 6.70 -3.83
CA ILE A 66 13.07 5.58 -3.53
C ILE A 66 14.42 5.77 -4.24
N ALA A 67 14.42 6.19 -5.50
CA ALA A 67 15.65 6.44 -6.25
C ALA A 67 16.46 7.58 -5.61
N SER A 68 15.81 8.69 -5.23
CA SER A 68 16.48 9.82 -4.56
C SER A 68 17.09 9.39 -3.22
N VAL A 69 16.28 8.79 -2.33
CA VAL A 69 16.72 8.42 -0.99
C VAL A 69 17.78 7.32 -1.03
N THR A 70 17.69 6.37 -1.97
CA THR A 70 18.73 5.36 -2.19
C THR A 70 20.06 6.00 -2.56
N LYS A 71 20.05 6.94 -3.51
CA LYS A 71 21.26 7.64 -3.95
C LYS A 71 21.87 8.48 -2.83
N GLU A 72 21.05 9.20 -2.08
CA GLU A 72 21.51 9.96 -0.90
C GLU A 72 22.15 9.03 0.14
N ARG A 73 21.53 7.87 0.40
CA ARG A 73 22.09 6.86 1.30
C ARG A 73 23.44 6.34 0.81
N GLU A 74 23.59 6.04 -0.47
CA GLU A 74 24.86 5.58 -1.05
C GLU A 74 25.99 6.59 -0.86
N VAL A 75 25.71 7.88 -1.10
CA VAL A 75 26.66 8.98 -0.88
C VAL A 75 27.11 9.04 0.58
N VAL A 76 26.16 9.03 1.51
CA VAL A 76 26.48 9.07 2.95
C VAL A 76 27.22 7.80 3.38
N ALA A 77 26.77 6.63 2.94
CA ALA A 77 27.40 5.35 3.27
C ALA A 77 28.86 5.28 2.78
N GLY A 78 29.17 5.88 1.63
CA GLY A 78 30.54 5.99 1.13
C GLY A 78 31.49 6.77 2.03
N SER A 79 30.97 7.65 2.89
CA SER A 79 31.76 8.40 3.87
C SER A 79 31.98 7.68 5.21
N VAL A 80 31.28 6.55 5.42
CA VAL A 80 31.33 5.80 6.68
C VAL A 80 32.33 4.63 6.58
N PRO A 81 33.18 4.41 7.60
CA PRO A 81 34.08 3.26 7.60
C PRO A 81 33.35 1.93 7.39
N ALA A 82 33.88 1.08 6.50
CA ALA A 82 33.21 -0.14 6.04
C ALA A 82 32.81 -1.10 7.19
N ASP A 83 33.65 -1.24 8.21
CA ASP A 83 33.34 -2.14 9.33
C ASP A 83 32.24 -1.59 10.25
N LEU A 84 32.15 -0.27 10.38
CA LEU A 84 31.04 0.38 11.10
C LEU A 84 29.73 0.27 10.31
N LEU A 85 29.78 0.41 8.99
CA LEU A 85 28.61 0.23 8.13
C LEU A 85 28.11 -1.22 8.16
N LYS A 86 29.01 -2.22 8.10
CA LYS A 86 28.65 -3.65 8.28
C LYS A 86 27.97 -3.88 9.63
N LEU A 87 28.48 -3.27 10.69
CA LEU A 87 27.85 -3.36 12.02
C LEU A 87 26.45 -2.77 12.00
N TYR A 88 26.29 -1.56 11.46
CA TYR A 88 24.99 -0.90 11.34
C TYR A 88 24.00 -1.76 10.56
N ASP A 89 24.38 -2.28 9.39
CA ASP A 89 23.48 -3.07 8.53
C ASP A 89 23.05 -4.38 9.20
N LYS A 90 23.97 -5.06 9.89
CA LYS A 90 23.63 -6.26 10.69
C LYS A 90 22.56 -5.95 11.74
N LEU A 91 22.70 -4.83 12.44
CA LEU A 91 21.71 -4.44 13.46
C LEU A 91 20.42 -3.93 12.86
N ARG A 92 20.51 -3.20 11.76
CA ARG A 92 19.36 -2.71 11.03
C ARG A 92 18.44 -3.86 10.65
N GLN A 93 19.01 -4.96 10.14
CA GLN A 93 18.27 -6.19 9.82
C GLN A 93 17.66 -6.85 11.06
N GLN A 94 18.41 -6.94 12.16
CA GLN A 94 17.95 -7.57 13.41
C GLN A 94 16.90 -6.74 14.18
N GLN A 95 16.92 -5.41 14.02
CA GLN A 95 16.20 -4.46 14.85
C GLN A 95 15.13 -3.68 14.08
N GLY A 96 14.51 -4.31 13.08
CA GLY A 96 13.32 -3.78 12.39
C GLY A 96 13.60 -2.52 11.56
N GLY A 97 14.77 -2.42 10.93
CA GLY A 97 15.11 -1.34 10.02
C GLY A 97 15.92 -0.19 10.63
N VAL A 98 16.24 -0.25 11.93
CA VAL A 98 17.00 0.80 12.64
C VAL A 98 18.22 0.21 13.35
N GLY A 99 19.41 0.43 12.79
CA GLY A 99 20.68 -0.09 13.35
C GLY A 99 21.38 0.83 14.35
N ALA A 100 21.05 2.12 14.33
CA ALA A 100 21.60 3.16 15.21
C ALA A 100 20.47 4.04 15.74
N ALA A 101 20.60 4.47 16.99
CA ALA A 101 19.62 5.30 17.67
C ALA A 101 20.31 6.48 18.34
N ARG A 102 19.67 7.64 18.25
CA ARG A 102 20.09 8.83 18.97
C ARG A 102 19.96 8.61 20.48
N LEU A 103 20.95 9.09 21.22
CA LEU A 103 20.84 9.28 22.66
C LEU A 103 20.35 10.71 22.91
N TYR A 104 19.17 10.85 23.51
CA TYR A 104 18.54 12.14 23.79
C TYR A 104 18.14 12.19 25.27
N GLN A 105 18.66 13.15 26.03
CA GLN A 105 18.40 13.31 27.46
C GLN A 105 18.47 11.97 28.22
N ARG A 106 19.59 11.26 28.09
CA ARG A 106 19.86 9.94 28.70
C ARG A 106 18.93 8.81 28.23
N ARG A 107 18.04 9.06 27.27
CA ARG A 107 17.13 8.07 26.69
C ARG A 107 17.59 7.61 25.32
N CYS A 108 17.64 6.30 25.12
CA CYS A 108 17.86 5.72 23.79
C CYS A 108 16.59 5.87 22.97
N GLU A 109 16.61 6.60 21.85
CA GLU A 109 15.40 6.78 21.02
C GLU A 109 15.00 5.53 20.24
N GLY A 110 15.86 4.50 20.21
CA GLY A 110 15.57 3.22 19.56
C GLY A 110 14.64 2.32 20.36
N CYS A 111 14.89 2.15 21.67
CA CYS A 111 14.00 1.40 22.56
C CYS A 111 13.15 2.28 23.48
N ARG A 112 13.40 3.60 23.47
CA ARG A 112 12.74 4.61 24.30
C ARG A 112 12.92 4.41 25.81
N LEU A 113 13.90 3.62 26.21
CA LEU A 113 14.27 3.44 27.61
C LEU A 113 15.36 4.44 28.00
N GLU A 114 15.24 4.95 29.22
CA GLU A 114 16.27 5.75 29.86
C GLU A 114 17.42 4.84 30.31
N LEU A 115 18.65 5.28 30.07
CA LEU A 115 19.84 4.60 30.53
C LEU A 115 19.93 4.77 32.05
N ASN A 116 20.34 3.70 32.73
CA ASN A 116 20.65 3.77 34.14
C ASN A 116 21.93 4.60 34.39
N ILE A 117 22.17 4.95 35.66
CA ILE A 117 23.28 5.84 36.04
C ILE A 117 24.65 5.26 35.63
N THR A 118 24.83 3.95 35.73
CA THR A 118 26.08 3.29 35.31
C THR A 118 26.29 3.40 33.81
N GLU A 119 25.27 3.07 33.00
CA GLU A 119 25.29 3.19 31.55
C GLU A 119 25.59 4.65 31.11
N VAL A 120 24.98 5.65 31.76
CA VAL A 120 25.23 7.06 31.48
C VAL A 120 26.69 7.43 31.76
N ASN A 121 27.24 6.98 32.88
CA ASN A 121 28.64 7.24 33.24
C ASN A 121 29.61 6.57 32.26
N ASP A 122 29.33 5.33 31.84
CA ASP A 122 30.15 4.60 30.86
C ASP A 122 30.15 5.31 29.50
N VAL A 123 28.97 5.76 29.04
CA VAL A 123 28.82 6.53 27.79
C VAL A 123 29.55 7.87 27.85
N LYS A 124 29.56 8.52 29.03
CA LYS A 124 30.26 9.78 29.28
C LYS A 124 31.79 9.62 29.34
N ALA A 125 32.27 8.52 29.92
CA ALA A 125 33.70 8.24 30.04
C ALA A 125 34.33 7.73 28.73
N ALA A 126 33.53 7.12 27.85
CA ALA A 126 34.00 6.60 26.58
C ALA A 126 34.54 7.70 25.64
N SER A 127 35.64 7.41 24.93
CA SER A 127 36.24 8.34 23.96
C SER A 127 35.26 8.70 22.84
N PRO A 128 35.36 9.89 22.21
CA PRO A 128 34.43 10.33 21.15
C PRO A 128 34.29 9.36 19.96
N ASP A 129 35.36 8.66 19.63
CA ASP A 129 35.48 7.67 18.55
C ASP A 129 35.01 6.25 18.94
N THR A 130 34.75 6.00 20.24
CA THR A 130 34.21 4.71 20.69
C THR A 130 32.78 4.51 20.18
N VAL A 131 32.55 3.37 19.53
CA VAL A 131 31.22 2.95 19.05
C VAL A 131 30.46 2.24 20.17
N LEU A 132 29.54 2.96 20.80
CA LEU A 132 28.74 2.46 21.92
C LEU A 132 27.46 1.75 21.47
N ARG A 133 26.96 0.85 22.31
CA ARG A 133 25.77 0.04 22.05
C ARG A 133 24.83 0.15 23.24
N CYS A 134 23.53 0.31 22.99
CA CYS A 134 22.53 0.26 24.06
C CYS A 134 22.47 -1.16 24.65
N GLU A 135 22.52 -1.31 25.97
CA GLU A 135 22.46 -2.64 26.60
C GLU A 135 21.10 -3.31 26.38
N ASN A 136 20.03 -2.51 26.37
CA ASN A 136 18.65 -2.99 26.24
C ASN A 136 18.30 -3.48 24.82
N CYS A 137 18.61 -2.69 23.78
CA CYS A 137 18.19 -3.00 22.40
C CYS A 137 19.34 -3.24 21.43
N ARG A 138 20.58 -3.18 21.93
CA ARG A 138 21.79 -3.43 21.14
C ARG A 138 21.95 -2.51 19.93
N ARG A 139 21.19 -1.44 19.71
CA ARG A 139 21.46 -0.48 18.62
C ARG A 139 22.73 0.32 18.92
N ILE A 140 23.39 0.83 17.88
CA ILE A 140 24.49 1.80 18.04
C ILE A 140 23.93 3.07 18.69
N LEU A 141 24.55 3.55 19.77
CA LEU A 141 24.16 4.79 20.42
C LEU A 141 24.91 5.97 19.82
N VAL A 142 24.18 6.88 19.19
CA VAL A 142 24.72 8.11 18.60
C VAL A 142 24.65 9.22 19.64
N ARG A 143 25.82 9.64 20.14
CA ARG A 143 25.96 10.79 21.05
C ARG A 143 25.85 12.09 20.27
N THR A 144 25.10 13.04 20.82
CA THR A 144 24.91 14.39 20.28
C THR A 144 24.97 15.41 21.42
N SER A 145 24.96 16.71 21.11
CA SER A 145 24.86 17.77 22.12
C SER A 145 23.61 17.66 23.01
N GLU A 146 22.56 16.99 22.52
CA GLU A 146 21.30 16.82 23.25
C GLU A 146 21.26 15.52 24.09
N SER A 147 22.37 14.77 24.17
CA SER A 147 22.39 13.48 24.88
C SER A 147 22.22 13.58 26.39
N GLY A 148 22.41 14.76 26.99
CA GLY A 148 22.26 14.96 28.45
C GLY A 148 23.32 14.25 29.29
N LEU A 149 24.53 14.11 28.72
CA LEU A 149 25.74 13.51 29.30
C LEU A 149 26.59 14.56 30.02
#